data_AF-A0A351H716-F1
#
_entry.id   AF-A0A351H716-F1
#
_cell.length_a   1.000
_cell.length_b   1.000
_cell.length_c   1.000
_cell.angle_alpha   90.00
_cell.angle_beta   90.00
_cell.angle_gamma   90.00
#
_symmetry.space_group_name_H-M   'P 1'
#
loop_
_entity.id
_entity.type
_entity.pdbx_description
1 polymer ?
#
loop_
_entity_poly.entity_id
_entity_poly.type
_entity_poly.pdbx_seq_one_letter_code
_entity_poly.pdbx_strand_id
1 'polypeptide(L)' 'MSKGTDFEKSLKELEEIVSRLESGDITLDESMALFERGMKLSGDCRKALETAKQKIITLTEAEKEAKLDETV' A
#
# COMPACT_ATOMS: atom_id res chain seq x y z
N MET A 1 16.48 0.60 -1.48
CA MET A 1 15.54 -0.52 -1.75
C MET A 1 14.31 0.07 -2.41
N SER A 2 13.76 -0.57 -3.43
CA SER A 2 12.71 0.03 -4.28
C SER A 2 11.36 0.03 -3.54
N LYS A 3 10.66 1.17 -3.52
CA LYS A 3 9.35 1.29 -2.81
C LYS A 3 8.31 0.28 -3.31
N GLY A 4 8.43 -0.23 -4.54
CA GLY A 4 7.56 -1.30 -5.06
C GLY A 4 7.76 -2.64 -4.34
N THR A 5 9.00 -3.01 -4.03
CA THR A 5 9.29 -4.27 -3.32
C THR A 5 8.83 -4.26 -1.87
N ASP A 6 8.66 -3.08 -1.26
CA ASP A 6 8.16 -2.96 0.12
C ASP A 6 6.62 -3.04 0.17
N PHE A 7 5.93 -2.56 -0.87
CA PHE A 7 4.48 -2.70 -1.00
C PHE A 7 4.08 -4.17 -1.22
N GLU A 8 4.70 -4.85 -2.18
CA GLU A 8 4.39 -6.26 -2.49
C GLU A 8 4.63 -7.18 -1.28
N LYS A 9 5.70 -6.92 -0.52
CA LYS A 9 5.96 -7.65 0.72
C LYS A 9 4.89 -7.41 1.78
N SER A 10 4.52 -6.14 1.99
CA SER A 10 3.49 -5.78 2.98
C SER A 10 2.12 -6.36 2.62
N LEU A 11 1.79 -6.38 1.33
CA LEU A 11 0.56 -6.97 0.82
C LEU A 11 0.55 -8.49 1.03
N LYS A 12 1.65 -9.18 0.68
CA LYS A 12 1.77 -10.62 0.89
C LYS A 12 1.67 -11.00 2.36
N GLU A 13 2.34 -10.26 3.25
CA GLU A 13 2.24 -10.49 4.69
C GLU A 13 0.81 -10.30 5.21
N LEU A 14 0.08 -9.31 4.67
CA LEU A 14 -1.33 -9.09 5.00
C LEU A 14 -2.22 -10.26 4.56
N GLU A 15 -2.00 -10.82 3.36
CA GLU A 15 -2.72 -12.00 2.86
C GLU A 15 -2.46 -13.23 3.75
N GLU A 16 -1.22 -13.44 4.17
CA GLU A 16 -0.85 -14.54 5.08
C GLU A 16 -1.53 -14.39 6.45
N ILE A 17 -1.61 -13.16 6.98
CA ILE A 17 -2.32 -12.86 8.23
C ILE A 17 -3.81 -13.17 8.11
N VAL A 18 -4.46 -12.72 7.03
CA VAL A 18 -5.88 -13.00 6.78
C VAL A 18 -6.13 -14.50 6.72
N SER A 19 -5.31 -15.23 5.96
CA SER A 19 -5.41 -16.69 5.87
C SER A 19 -5.26 -17.38 7.23
N ARG A 20 -4.35 -16.90 8.08
CA ARG A 20 -4.20 -17.41 9.46
C ARG A 20 -5.42 -17.12 10.33
N LEU A 21 -5.96 -15.91 10.27
CA LEU A 21 -7.17 -15.53 11.01
C LEU A 21 -8.39 -16.37 10.58
N GLU A 22 -8.51 -16.67 9.28
CA GLU A 22 -9.59 -17.51 8.72
C GLU A 22 -9.46 -19.00 9.06
N SER A 23 -8.23 -19.48 9.31
CA SER A 23 -7.99 -20.89 9.64
C SER A 23 -8.62 -21.32 10.98
N GLY A 24 -8.82 -20.38 11.91
CA GLY A 24 -9.46 -20.62 13.20
C GLY A 24 -8.65 -21.45 14.21
N ASP A 25 -7.44 -21.90 13.86
CA ASP A 25 -6.55 -22.68 14.73
C ASP A 25 -5.52 -21.78 15.43
N ILE A 26 -5.99 -20.69 16.03
CA ILE A 26 -5.17 -19.69 16.72
C ILE A 26 -5.84 -19.25 18.02
N THR A 27 -5.02 -18.90 19.01
CA THR A 27 -5.51 -18.39 20.29
C THR A 27 -6.07 -16.96 20.16
N LEU A 28 -6.79 -16.50 21.19
CA LEU A 28 -7.30 -15.12 21.24
C LEU A 28 -6.16 -14.09 21.20
N ASP A 29 -5.10 -14.31 21.97
CA ASP A 29 -3.94 -13.41 22.02
C ASP A 29 -3.23 -13.33 20.66
N GLU A 30 -3.07 -14.47 19.97
CA GLU A 30 -2.52 -14.52 18.62
C GLU A 30 -3.44 -13.81 17.61
N SER A 31 -4.75 -13.99 17.73
CA SER A 31 -5.74 -13.31 16.89
C SER A 31 -5.65 -11.79 17.04
N MET A 32 -5.50 -11.30 18.28
CA MET A 32 -5.33 -9.88 18.55
C MET A 32 -4.02 -9.34 17.95
N ALA A 33 -2.90 -10.05 18.14
CA ALA A 33 -1.61 -9.64 17.59
C ALA A 33 -1.61 -9.62 16.05
N LEU A 34 -2.20 -10.64 15.42
CA LEU A 34 -2.36 -10.72 13.97
C LEU A 34 -3.25 -9.59 13.45
N PHE A 35 -4.35 -9.28 14.14
CA PHE A 35 -5.25 -8.19 13.76
C PHE A 35 -4.56 -6.82 13.83
N GLU A 36 -3.84 -6.52 14.92
CA GLU A 36 -3.08 -5.27 15.05
C GLU A 36 -2.02 -5.13 13.94
N ARG A 37 -1.31 -6.23 13.65
CA ARG A 37 -0.33 -6.27 12.57
C ARG A 37 -0.99 -6.04 11.20
N GLY A 38 -2.11 -6.71 10.93
CA GLY A 38 -2.87 -6.55 9.69
C GLY A 38 -3.37 -5.11 9.49
N MET A 39 -3.87 -4.47 10.55
CA MET A 39 -4.29 -3.07 10.53
C MET A 39 -3.13 -2.14 10.15
N LYS A 40 -1.93 -2.38 10.71
CA LYS A 40 -0.74 -1.60 10.38
C LYS A 40 -0.34 -1.77 8.91
N LEU A 41 -0.24 -3.02 8.44
CA LEU A 41 0.12 -3.34 7.05
C LEU A 41 -0.86 -2.74 6.05
N SER A 42 -2.16 -2.83 6.32
CA SER A 42 -3.21 -2.20 5.51
C SER A 42 -3.02 -0.68 5.41
N GLY A 43 -2.70 -0.03 6.53
CA GLY A 43 -2.39 1.40 6.56
C GLY A 43 -1.15 1.76 5.73
N ASP A 44 -0.11 0.94 5.80
CA ASP A 44 1.13 1.14 5.03
C ASP A 44 0.91 0.93 3.52
N CYS A 45 0.16 -0.09 3.13
CA CYS A 45 -0.27 -0.32 1.75
C CYS A 45 -1.06 0.87 1.21
N ARG A 46 -2.02 1.39 1.97
CA ARG A 46 -2.80 2.58 1.57
C ARG A 46 -1.90 3.80 1.35
N LYS A 47 -0.96 4.07 2.26
CA LYS A 47 -0.01 5.19 2.13
C LYS A 47 0.86 5.06 0.87
N ALA A 48 1.32 3.85 0.58
CA ALA A 48 2.12 3.57 -0.62
C ALA A 48 1.32 3.88 -1.91
N LEU A 49 0.07 3.44 -1.97
CA LEU A 49 -0.83 3.71 -3.09
C LEU A 49 -1.14 5.21 -3.25
N GLU A 50 -1.42 5.92 -2.16
CA GLU A 50 -1.65 7.38 -2.20
C GLU A 50 -0.40 8.11 -2.70
N THR A 51 0.79 7.72 -2.25
CA THR A 51 2.06 8.29 -2.73
C THR A 51 2.25 8.04 -4.23
N ALA A 52 1.93 6.83 -4.70
CA ALA A 52 2.02 6.50 -6.12
C ALA A 52 1.03 7.32 -6.95
N LYS A 53 -0.22 7.45 -6.49
CA LYS A 53 -1.25 8.27 -7.12
C LYS A 53 -0.85 9.74 -7.21
N GLN A 54 -0.32 10.31 -6.13
CA GLN A 54 0.18 11.70 -6.12
C GLN A 54 1.27 11.92 -7.15
N LYS A 55 2.23 10.99 -7.25
CA LYS A 55 3.29 11.07 -8.27
C LYS A 55 2.74 11.07 -9.69
N ILE A 56 1.73 10.23 -9.96
CA ILE A 56 1.08 10.18 -11.28
C ILE A 56 0.43 11.54 -11.57
N ILE A 57 -0.34 12.10 -10.62
CA ILE A 57 -0.99 13.40 -10.78
C ILE A 57 0.04 14.48 -11.10
N THR A 58 1.11 14.61 -10.30
CA THR A 58 2.16 15.61 -10.51
C THR A 58 2.84 15.46 -11.88
N LEU A 59 3.11 14.23 -12.33
CA LEU A 59 3.69 14.00 -13.66
C LEU A 59 2.71 14.39 -14.77
N THR A 60 1.42 14.05 -14.64
CA THR A 60 0.41 14.41 -15.64
C THR A 60 0.12 15.91 -15.70
N GLU A 61 0.20 16.61 -14.57
CA GLU A 61 0.05 18.07 -14.52
C GLU A 61 1.26 18.77 -15.14
N ALA A 62 2.48 18.30 -14.82
CA ALA A 62 3.71 18.81 -15.43
C ALA A 62 3.74 18.63 -16.96
N GLU A 63 3.28 17.47 -17.47
CA GLU A 63 3.14 17.25 -18.91
C GLU A 63 2.11 18.18 -19.57
N LYS A 64 1.05 18.56 -18.84
CA LYS A 64 0.01 19.46 -19.34
C LYS A 64 0.51 20.91 -19.41
N GLU A 65 1.27 21.36 -18.41
CA GLU A 65 1.88 22.70 -18.42
C GLU A 65 2.95 22.84 -19.51
N ALA A 66 3.78 21.82 -19.73
CA ALA A 66 4.78 21.83 -20.79
C ALA A 66 4.17 21.97 -22.21
N LYS A 67 2.98 21.40 -22.44
CA LYS A 67 2.27 21.52 -23.73
C LYS A 67 1.59 22.87 -23.95
N LEU A 68 1.32 23.62 -22.88
CA LEU A 68 0.73 24.96 -22.97
C LEU A 68 1.78 26.02 -23.32
N ASP A 69 3.04 25.82 -22.92
CA ASP A 69 4.17 26.72 -23.23
C ASP A 69 4.60 26.63 -24.71
N GLU A 70 4.46 25.47 -25.36
CA GLU A 70 4.79 25.30 -26.79
C GLU A 70 3.76 25.88 -27.77
N THR A 71 2.60 26.37 -27.27
CA THR A 71 1.49 26.86 -28.12
C THR A 71 1.29 28.39 -28.03
N VAL A 72 2.15 29.12 -27.31
CA VAL A 72 2.10 30.59 -27.18
C VAL A 72 3.28 31.24 -27.90
#